data_AF-A2BKV7-F1
#
_entry.id   AF-A2BKV7-F1
#
_cell.length_a   1.000
_cell.length_b   1.000
_cell.length_c   1.000
_cell.angle_alpha   90.00
_cell.angle_beta   90.00
_cell.angle_gamma   90.00
#
_symmetry.space_group_name_H-M   'P 1'
#
loop_
_entity.id
_entity.type
_entity.pdbx_description
1 polymer ?
#
loop_
_entity_poly.entity_id
_entity_poly.type
_entity_poly.pdbx_seq_one_letter_code
_entity_poly.pdbx_strand_id
1 'polypeptide(L)'
;MQAHLVIVGTSVLRNALQRAQRGAHDGCSWPGDRCLELLASCADPRRLDRGKCAELRRDSRCWSYVECLVKSDPYGMSAELNAMEWVLGSGCAGVGRIVLYASDTLEGRYAAEILRGFLTGKCRGAEVSERMVSGLGTDFWRGLINIVEAITSDVKELAREGYTVYLNATGGFKPEAGIALLAASLAGPIAAYYKHESMREAVMLPLIPLNVDKGRVLAIVAKLEYLAHHKPKIRLDDPQLVEVQWILYFLAQSGALESLGEGYYKVTDCAAEILTLVSKLYLGML
;
A
#
# COMPACT_ATOMS: atom_id res chain seq x y z
N MET A 1 18.56 12.97 8.46
CA MET A 1 17.88 13.04 7.14
C MET A 1 16.50 12.41 7.27
N GLN A 2 15.59 12.73 6.35
CA GLN A 2 14.22 12.23 6.34
C GLN A 2 14.04 11.19 5.23
N ALA A 3 13.26 10.16 5.53
CA ALA A 3 12.81 9.17 4.55
C ALA A 3 11.28 9.16 4.49
N HIS A 4 10.70 9.17 3.29
CA HIS A 4 9.25 9.16 3.10
C HIS A 4 8.81 7.86 2.45
N LEU A 5 8.00 7.10 3.16
CA LEU A 5 7.33 5.89 2.68
C LEU A 5 5.96 6.30 2.14
N VAL A 6 5.67 6.01 0.88
CA VAL A 6 4.46 6.51 0.21
C VAL A 6 3.71 5.37 -0.45
N ILE A 7 2.48 5.13 -0.01
CA ILE A 7 1.57 4.20 -0.69
C ILE A 7 0.99 4.91 -1.91
N VAL A 8 1.11 4.28 -3.07
CA VAL A 8 0.70 4.86 -4.35
C VAL A 8 -0.61 4.23 -4.82
N GLY A 9 -1.62 5.08 -4.98
CA GLY A 9 -2.84 4.74 -5.71
C GLY A 9 -2.77 5.20 -7.17
N THR A 10 -3.87 4.98 -7.89
CA THR A 10 -4.00 5.33 -9.32
C THR A 10 -4.58 6.73 -9.54
N SER A 11 -4.53 7.60 -8.53
CA SER A 11 -5.15 8.94 -8.56
C SER A 11 -4.64 9.78 -9.72
N VAL A 12 -3.34 9.69 -10.03
CA VAL A 12 -2.70 10.39 -11.16
C VAL A 12 -3.31 10.05 -12.52
N LEU A 13 -3.63 8.78 -12.75
CA LEU A 13 -4.23 8.32 -14.01
C LEU A 13 -5.70 8.76 -14.10
N ARG A 14 -6.45 8.66 -13.00
CA ARG A 14 -7.84 9.10 -12.92
C ARG A 14 -7.99 10.61 -13.10
N ASN A 15 -7.11 11.39 -12.48
CA ASN A 15 -7.12 12.85 -12.60
C ASN A 15 -6.70 13.29 -14.00
N ALA A 16 -5.74 12.61 -14.64
CA ALA A 16 -5.40 12.84 -16.04
C ALA A 16 -6.59 12.60 -16.98
N LEU A 17 -7.32 11.50 -16.79
CA LEU A 17 -8.55 11.21 -17.53
C LEU A 17 -9.58 12.32 -17.34
N GLN A 18 -9.84 12.71 -16.09
CA GLN A 18 -10.85 13.74 -15.78
C GLN A 18 -10.50 15.09 -16.42
N ARG A 19 -9.23 15.49 -16.41
CA ARG A 19 -8.76 16.71 -17.08
C ARG A 19 -8.90 16.62 -18.60
N ALA A 20 -8.50 15.49 -19.19
CA ALA A 20 -8.68 15.25 -20.62
C ALA A 20 -10.15 15.34 -21.05
N GLN A 21 -11.07 14.73 -20.30
CA GLN A 21 -12.53 14.78 -20.57
C GLN A 21 -13.11 16.19 -20.49
N ARG A 22 -12.50 17.07 -19.67
CA ARG A 22 -12.92 18.46 -19.51
C ARG A 22 -12.24 19.43 -20.49
N GLY A 23 -11.31 18.94 -21.33
CA GLY A 23 -10.47 19.80 -22.16
C GLY A 23 -9.51 20.70 -21.38
N ALA A 24 -9.27 20.39 -20.10
CA ALA A 24 -8.41 21.16 -19.20
C ALA A 24 -6.96 20.64 -19.30
N HIS A 25 -6.23 21.08 -20.33
CA HIS A 25 -4.91 20.54 -20.63
C HIS A 25 -3.74 21.27 -19.94
N ASP A 26 -3.99 22.38 -19.24
CA ASP A 26 -2.98 23.11 -18.44
C ASP A 26 -1.67 23.43 -19.20
N GLY A 27 -1.80 23.80 -20.48
CA GLY A 27 -0.66 24.08 -21.37
C GLY A 27 0.05 22.85 -21.94
N CYS A 28 -0.39 21.64 -21.58
CA CYS A 28 0.14 20.39 -22.12
C CYS A 28 -0.49 20.04 -23.46
N SER A 29 0.32 19.53 -24.39
CA SER A 29 -0.16 19.14 -25.72
C SER A 29 -1.04 17.89 -25.65
N TRP A 30 -2.32 18.02 -26.00
CA TRP A 30 -3.27 16.90 -26.01
C TRP A 30 -2.96 15.90 -27.15
N PRO A 31 -2.71 14.62 -26.84
CA PRO A 31 -2.36 13.59 -27.84
C PRO A 31 -3.54 13.02 -28.64
N GLY A 32 -4.78 13.44 -28.39
CA GLY A 32 -5.98 12.98 -29.09
C GLY A 32 -6.70 11.79 -28.46
N ASP A 33 -7.80 11.37 -29.09
CA ASP A 33 -8.79 10.45 -28.52
C ASP A 33 -8.23 9.09 -28.10
N ARG A 34 -7.20 8.59 -28.79
CA ARG A 34 -6.54 7.34 -28.40
C ARG A 34 -6.03 7.41 -26.95
N CYS A 35 -5.48 8.55 -26.52
CA CYS A 35 -5.03 8.69 -25.13
C CYS A 35 -6.20 8.68 -24.14
N LEU A 36 -7.35 9.24 -24.53
CA LEU A 36 -8.56 9.19 -23.70
C LEU A 36 -8.99 7.75 -23.43
N GLU A 37 -8.95 6.90 -24.46
CA GLU A 37 -9.28 5.47 -24.34
C GLU A 37 -8.27 4.71 -23.45
N LEU A 38 -6.98 5.02 -23.59
CA LEU A 38 -5.92 4.42 -22.75
C LEU A 38 -6.13 4.78 -21.29
N LEU A 39 -6.30 6.08 -21.00
CA LEU A 39 -6.52 6.58 -19.63
C LEU A 39 -7.84 6.05 -19.04
N ALA A 40 -8.91 5.96 -19.84
CA ALA A 40 -10.16 5.36 -19.41
C ALA A 40 -10.00 3.88 -19.03
N SER A 41 -9.16 3.14 -19.77
CA SER A 41 -8.83 1.76 -19.41
C SER A 41 -8.02 1.68 -18.12
N CYS A 42 -7.02 2.54 -17.94
CA CYS A 42 -6.16 2.53 -16.75
C CYS A 42 -6.82 3.08 -15.47
N ALA A 43 -7.86 3.91 -15.61
CA ALA A 43 -8.55 4.50 -14.47
C ALA A 43 -9.73 3.65 -13.97
N ASP A 44 -10.13 2.58 -14.68
CA ASP A 44 -11.24 1.72 -14.30
C ASP A 44 -10.75 0.63 -13.32
N PRO A 45 -11.12 0.69 -12.02
CA PRO A 45 -10.68 -0.29 -11.03
C PRO A 45 -11.23 -1.71 -11.30
N ARG A 46 -12.20 -1.88 -12.21
CA ARG A 46 -12.74 -3.18 -12.61
C ARG A 46 -11.93 -3.86 -13.71
N ARG A 47 -10.91 -3.17 -14.25
CA ARG A 47 -10.12 -3.62 -15.41
C ARG A 47 -8.62 -3.68 -15.13
N LEU A 48 -8.22 -3.87 -13.87
CA LEU A 48 -6.82 -4.04 -13.49
C LEU A 48 -6.14 -5.09 -14.39
N ASP A 49 -4.96 -4.74 -14.89
CA ASP A 49 -4.16 -5.56 -15.81
C ASP A 49 -4.87 -6.00 -17.10
N ARG A 50 -5.91 -5.27 -17.50
CA ARG A 50 -6.73 -5.63 -18.68
C ARG A 50 -7.03 -4.43 -19.56
N GLY A 51 -7.44 -4.76 -20.78
CA GLY A 51 -7.87 -3.76 -21.76
C GLY A 51 -6.71 -2.98 -22.35
N LYS A 52 -6.99 -1.74 -22.75
CA LYS A 52 -6.05 -0.90 -23.49
C LYS A 52 -4.94 -0.31 -22.59
N CYS A 53 -5.03 -0.44 -21.27
CA CYS A 53 -4.02 0.12 -20.36
C CYS A 53 -2.60 -0.44 -20.65
N ALA A 54 -2.51 -1.71 -21.05
CA ALA A 54 -1.24 -2.34 -21.45
C ALA A 54 -0.55 -1.66 -22.65
N GLU A 55 -1.27 -0.86 -23.44
CA GLU A 55 -0.70 -0.11 -24.57
C GLU A 55 -0.10 1.24 -24.16
N LEU A 56 -0.26 1.69 -22.91
CA LEU A 56 0.32 2.94 -22.43
C LEU A 56 1.84 2.79 -22.27
N ARG A 57 2.61 3.35 -23.21
CA ARG A 57 4.08 3.30 -23.20
C ARG A 57 4.71 4.58 -22.69
N ARG A 58 5.86 4.48 -22.02
CA ARG A 58 6.67 5.60 -21.51
C ARG A 58 7.06 6.63 -22.57
N ASP A 59 7.34 6.17 -23.78
CA ASP A 59 7.72 7.00 -24.93
C ASP A 59 6.52 7.54 -25.73
N SER A 60 5.30 7.25 -25.28
CA SER A 60 4.08 7.71 -25.96
C SER A 60 3.76 9.17 -25.63
N ARG A 61 3.12 9.87 -26.57
CA ARG A 61 2.57 11.21 -26.33
C ARG A 61 1.55 11.24 -25.18
N CYS A 62 0.86 10.12 -24.93
CA CYS A 62 -0.07 10.01 -23.80
C CYS A 62 0.66 10.02 -22.46
N TRP A 63 1.78 9.31 -22.35
CA TRP A 63 2.63 9.37 -21.16
C TRP A 63 3.19 10.76 -20.91
N SER A 64 3.77 11.38 -21.95
CA SER A 64 4.29 12.75 -21.86
C SER A 64 3.22 13.77 -21.46
N TYR A 65 1.97 13.57 -21.90
CA TYR A 65 0.85 14.39 -21.49
C TYR A 65 0.57 14.26 -19.98
N VAL A 66 0.54 13.04 -19.43
CA VAL A 66 0.33 12.85 -17.99
C VAL A 66 1.49 13.43 -17.18
N GLU A 67 2.74 13.21 -17.59
CA GLU A 67 3.91 13.81 -16.92
C GLU A 67 3.87 15.34 -16.96
N CYS A 68 3.42 15.92 -18.07
CA CYS A 68 3.27 17.36 -18.19
C CYS A 68 2.21 17.88 -17.21
N LEU A 69 1.05 17.23 -17.11
CA LEU A 69 0.00 17.61 -16.15
C LEU A 69 0.50 17.53 -14.70
N VAL A 70 1.26 16.49 -14.36
CA VAL A 70 1.86 16.33 -13.02
C VAL A 70 2.89 17.44 -12.75
N LYS A 71 3.66 17.86 -13.76
CA LYS A 71 4.60 18.99 -13.62
C LYS A 71 3.87 20.32 -13.47
N SER A 72 2.74 20.53 -14.14
CA SER A 72 2.00 21.79 -14.12
C SER A 72 1.16 21.97 -12.86
N ASP A 73 0.52 20.90 -12.37
CA ASP A 73 -0.27 20.91 -11.13
C ASP A 73 -0.10 19.57 -10.39
N PRO A 74 1.01 19.37 -9.66
CA PRO A 74 1.30 18.11 -8.99
C PRO A 74 0.27 17.75 -7.92
N TYR A 75 -0.21 18.76 -7.18
CA TYR A 75 -1.11 18.58 -6.04
C TYR A 75 -2.54 18.27 -6.50
N GLY A 76 -3.01 18.86 -7.59
CA GLY A 76 -4.29 18.48 -8.20
C GLY A 76 -4.22 17.14 -8.94
N MET A 77 -3.04 16.71 -9.38
CA MET A 77 -2.88 15.47 -10.12
C MET A 77 -2.76 14.22 -9.24
N SER A 78 -2.16 14.30 -8.05
CA SER A 78 -1.95 13.11 -7.21
C SER A 78 -2.26 13.39 -5.74
N ALA A 79 -3.03 12.50 -5.12
CA ALA A 79 -3.32 12.55 -3.70
C ALA A 79 -2.03 12.41 -2.85
N GLU A 80 -1.10 11.58 -3.33
CA GLU A 80 0.20 11.34 -2.72
C GLU A 80 1.05 12.60 -2.72
N LEU A 81 1.17 13.28 -3.88
CA LEU A 81 1.90 14.54 -4.01
C LEU A 81 1.23 15.68 -3.24
N ASN A 82 -0.11 15.72 -3.22
CA ASN A 82 -0.88 16.69 -2.45
C ASN A 82 -0.60 16.58 -0.94
N ALA A 83 -0.53 15.35 -0.42
CA ALA A 83 -0.16 15.13 0.98
C ALA A 83 1.30 15.50 1.29
N MET A 84 2.16 15.47 0.28
CA MET A 84 3.56 15.88 0.36
C MET A 84 3.77 17.38 0.08
N GLU A 85 2.72 18.18 -0.06
CA GLU A 85 2.84 19.60 -0.40
C GLU A 85 3.82 20.36 0.49
N TRP A 86 3.78 20.14 1.82
CA TRP A 86 4.70 20.75 2.78
C TRP A 86 6.16 20.34 2.57
N VAL A 87 6.39 19.07 2.21
CA VAL A 87 7.73 18.53 1.89
C VAL A 87 8.24 19.16 0.59
N LEU A 88 7.42 19.13 -0.46
CA LEU A 88 7.77 19.59 -1.80
C LEU A 88 7.91 21.11 -1.88
N GLY A 89 7.10 21.84 -1.10
CA GLY A 89 7.13 23.29 -0.97
C GLY A 89 8.40 23.79 -0.27
N SER A 90 8.97 22.99 0.64
CA SER A 90 10.27 23.26 1.26
C SER A 90 11.48 23.01 0.34
N GLY A 91 11.25 22.61 -0.92
CA GLY A 91 12.32 22.19 -1.83
C GLY A 91 12.91 20.82 -1.48
N CYS A 92 12.14 19.97 -0.79
CA CYS A 92 12.58 18.68 -0.26
C CYS A 92 13.77 18.78 0.71
N ALA A 93 13.85 19.87 1.48
CA ALA A 93 14.94 20.10 2.42
C ALA A 93 15.03 18.96 3.45
N GLY A 94 16.20 18.34 3.55
CA GLY A 94 16.45 17.25 4.49
C GLY A 94 15.92 15.88 4.06
N VAL A 95 15.23 15.77 2.92
CA VAL A 95 14.76 14.49 2.36
C VAL A 95 15.91 13.79 1.65
N GLY A 96 16.24 12.57 2.08
CA GLY A 96 17.29 11.75 1.45
C GLY A 96 16.77 10.47 0.80
N ARG A 97 15.57 10.01 1.18
CA ARG A 97 14.95 8.77 0.66
C ARG A 97 13.45 8.98 0.44
N ILE A 98 12.94 8.47 -0.68
CA ILE A 98 11.50 8.32 -0.92
C ILE A 98 11.26 6.93 -1.51
N VAL A 99 10.41 6.13 -0.86
CA VAL A 99 10.05 4.79 -1.31
C VAL A 99 8.57 4.76 -1.68
N LEU A 100 8.29 4.42 -2.94
CA LEU A 100 6.93 4.34 -3.47
C LEU A 100 6.45 2.89 -3.48
N TYR A 101 5.45 2.56 -2.65
CA TYR A 101 4.83 1.23 -2.64
C TYR A 101 3.61 1.23 -3.56
N ALA A 102 3.63 0.39 -4.58
CA ALA A 102 2.50 0.27 -5.50
C ALA A 102 2.13 -1.19 -5.74
N SER A 103 0.90 -1.42 -6.19
CA SER A 103 0.48 -2.74 -6.64
C SER A 103 1.35 -3.23 -7.80
N ASP A 104 1.49 -4.54 -7.92
CA ASP A 104 2.18 -5.18 -9.04
C ASP A 104 1.39 -5.17 -10.36
N THR A 105 0.23 -4.49 -10.38
CA THR A 105 -0.58 -4.22 -11.58
C THR A 105 0.05 -3.15 -12.48
N LEU A 106 -0.35 -3.12 -13.74
CA LEU A 106 0.07 -2.14 -14.75
C LEU A 106 -0.26 -0.72 -14.31
N GLU A 107 -1.48 -0.50 -13.80
CA GLU A 107 -1.92 0.83 -13.35
C GLU A 107 -1.10 1.32 -12.16
N GLY A 108 -0.82 0.43 -11.20
CA GLY A 108 0.01 0.72 -10.03
C GLY A 108 1.44 1.06 -10.45
N ARG A 109 2.03 0.25 -11.33
CA ARG A 109 3.36 0.49 -11.90
C ARG A 109 3.44 1.83 -12.62
N TYR A 110 2.49 2.15 -13.50
CA TYR A 110 2.50 3.41 -14.23
C TYR A 110 2.35 4.62 -13.30
N ALA A 111 1.45 4.53 -12.32
CA ALA A 111 1.29 5.59 -11.33
C ALA A 111 2.59 5.81 -10.54
N ALA A 112 3.18 4.75 -9.98
CA ALA A 112 4.43 4.83 -9.25
C ALA A 112 5.55 5.44 -10.09
N GLU A 113 5.62 5.06 -11.36
CA GLU A 113 6.69 5.49 -12.23
C GLU A 113 6.59 6.98 -12.60
N ILE A 114 5.38 7.44 -12.91
CA ILE A 114 5.10 8.86 -13.18
C ILE A 114 5.46 9.69 -11.94
N LEU A 115 5.07 9.22 -10.75
CA LEU A 115 5.40 9.90 -9.49
C LEU A 115 6.91 9.87 -9.21
N ARG A 116 7.59 8.74 -9.45
CA ARG A 116 9.05 8.62 -9.33
C ARG A 116 9.74 9.64 -10.24
N GLY A 117 9.34 9.71 -11.51
CA GLY A 117 9.91 10.66 -12.48
C GLY A 117 9.78 12.11 -12.02
N PHE A 118 8.60 12.49 -11.51
CA PHE A 118 8.38 13.82 -10.95
C PHE A 118 9.24 14.07 -9.69
N LEU A 119 9.22 13.15 -8.73
CA LEU A 119 9.91 13.30 -7.45
C LEU A 119 11.43 13.31 -7.61
N THR A 120 12.00 12.50 -8.50
CA THR A 120 13.44 12.53 -8.82
C THR A 120 13.85 13.90 -9.38
N GLY A 121 13.01 14.49 -10.24
CA GLY A 121 13.26 15.84 -10.78
C GLY A 121 13.11 16.94 -9.72
N LYS A 122 12.11 16.82 -8.84
CA LYS A 122 11.76 17.81 -7.82
C LYS A 122 12.67 17.77 -6.60
N CYS A 123 13.06 16.58 -6.14
CA CYS A 123 13.87 16.32 -4.96
C CYS A 123 15.26 15.79 -5.36
N ARG A 124 16.06 16.59 -6.06
CA ARG A 124 17.35 16.16 -6.67
C ARG A 124 18.38 15.56 -5.70
N GLY A 125 18.26 15.82 -4.40
CA GLY A 125 19.13 15.26 -3.35
C GLY A 125 18.61 13.98 -2.70
N ALA A 126 17.41 13.53 -3.08
CA ALA A 126 16.78 12.33 -2.54
C ALA A 126 16.92 11.16 -3.54
N GLU A 127 17.17 9.97 -3.02
CA GLU A 127 16.99 8.74 -3.78
C GLU A 127 15.52 8.36 -3.76
N VAL A 128 14.93 8.21 -4.95
CA VAL A 128 13.52 7.84 -5.12
C VAL A 128 13.44 6.45 -5.76
N SER A 129 12.89 5.49 -5.02
CA SER A 129 12.75 4.10 -5.44
C SER A 129 11.29 3.67 -5.47
N GLU A 130 11.04 2.58 -6.20
CA GLU A 130 9.71 1.96 -6.28
C GLU A 130 9.81 0.54 -5.72
N ARG A 131 8.80 0.14 -4.96
CA ARG A 131 8.63 -1.21 -4.45
C ARG A 131 7.27 -1.73 -4.89
N MET A 132 7.29 -2.73 -5.77
CA MET A 132 6.08 -3.41 -6.20
C MET A 132 5.67 -4.42 -5.15
N VAL A 133 4.44 -4.31 -4.67
CA VAL A 133 3.90 -5.15 -3.61
C VAL A 133 2.91 -6.12 -4.23
N SER A 134 3.28 -7.39 -4.22
CA SER A 134 2.48 -8.41 -4.89
C SER A 134 1.13 -8.61 -4.22
N GLY A 135 0.07 -8.68 -5.02
CA GLY A 135 -1.30 -8.86 -4.52
C GLY A 135 -1.94 -7.60 -3.95
N LEU A 136 -1.22 -6.48 -3.81
CA LEU A 136 -1.82 -5.24 -3.31
C LEU A 136 -2.93 -4.77 -4.26
N GLY A 137 -4.12 -4.52 -3.72
CA GLY A 137 -5.32 -4.17 -4.51
C GLY A 137 -5.93 -5.31 -5.35
N THR A 138 -5.32 -6.50 -5.43
CA THR A 138 -5.82 -7.64 -6.25
C THR A 138 -6.14 -8.89 -5.43
N ASP A 139 -5.33 -9.19 -4.41
CA ASP A 139 -5.55 -10.22 -3.39
C ASP A 139 -5.50 -9.54 -2.03
N PHE A 140 -6.65 -9.38 -1.40
CA PHE A 140 -6.77 -8.62 -0.17
C PHE A 140 -5.81 -9.10 0.92
N TRP A 141 -5.77 -10.40 1.21
CA TRP A 141 -4.96 -10.92 2.31
C TRP A 141 -3.47 -10.90 1.95
N ARG A 142 -3.11 -11.43 0.79
CA ARG A 142 -1.70 -11.48 0.36
C ARG A 142 -1.13 -10.08 0.17
N GLY A 143 -1.90 -9.14 -0.38
CA GLY A 143 -1.52 -7.75 -0.54
C GLY A 143 -1.26 -7.03 0.79
N LEU A 144 -2.17 -7.19 1.76
CA LEU A 144 -2.00 -6.62 3.10
C LEU A 144 -0.78 -7.20 3.82
N ILE A 145 -0.55 -8.49 3.65
CA ILE A 145 0.61 -9.18 4.19
C ILE A 145 1.90 -8.60 3.61
N ASN A 146 1.99 -8.54 2.28
CA ASN A 146 3.20 -8.11 1.60
C ASN A 146 3.52 -6.63 1.85
N ILE A 147 2.51 -5.76 1.99
CA ILE A 147 2.75 -4.35 2.32
C ILE A 147 3.26 -4.19 3.76
N VAL A 148 2.77 -5.01 4.71
CA VAL A 148 3.28 -5.01 6.10
C VAL A 148 4.74 -5.41 6.12
N GLU A 149 5.11 -6.50 5.43
CA GLU A 149 6.51 -6.93 5.35
C GLU A 149 7.40 -5.87 4.71
N ALA A 150 6.97 -5.30 3.59
CA ALA A 150 7.72 -4.29 2.86
C ALA A 150 7.97 -3.03 3.71
N ILE A 151 6.92 -2.47 4.31
CA ILE A 151 7.04 -1.28 5.17
C ILE A 151 7.89 -1.58 6.41
N THR A 152 7.65 -2.71 7.09
CA THR A 152 8.37 -3.07 8.31
C THR A 152 9.87 -3.22 8.04
N SER A 153 10.23 -3.87 6.93
CA SER A 153 11.62 -4.04 6.51
C SER A 153 12.30 -2.70 6.21
N ASP A 154 11.67 -1.86 5.39
CA ASP A 154 12.23 -0.55 5.00
C ASP A 154 12.35 0.39 6.20
N VAL A 155 11.35 0.42 7.09
CA VAL A 155 11.44 1.23 8.32
C VAL A 155 12.65 0.82 9.14
N LYS A 156 12.86 -0.48 9.37
CA LYS A 156 13.99 -0.98 10.18
C LYS A 156 15.32 -0.66 9.51
N GLU A 157 15.42 -0.87 8.20
CA GLU A 157 16.64 -0.58 7.43
C GLU A 157 16.99 0.91 7.47
N LEU A 158 16.03 1.77 7.11
CA LEU A 158 16.21 3.22 7.12
C LEU A 158 16.51 3.77 8.52
N ALA A 159 15.88 3.20 9.55
CA ALA A 159 16.17 3.59 10.93
C ALA A 159 17.61 3.21 11.33
N ARG A 160 18.12 2.04 10.93
CA ARG A 160 19.53 1.65 11.14
C ARG A 160 20.50 2.58 10.41
N GLU A 161 20.10 3.10 9.25
CA GLU A 161 20.84 4.11 8.49
C GLU A 161 20.73 5.54 9.08
N GLY A 162 19.95 5.73 10.15
CA GLY A 162 19.81 7.02 10.84
C GLY A 162 18.79 7.97 10.20
N TYR A 163 17.87 7.47 9.37
CA TYR A 163 16.77 8.27 8.85
C TYR A 163 15.63 8.44 9.85
N THR A 164 15.05 9.63 9.88
CA THR A 164 13.72 9.87 10.43
C THR A 164 12.69 9.45 9.39
N VAL A 165 11.95 8.38 9.65
CA VAL A 165 11.01 7.79 8.70
C VAL A 165 9.61 8.37 8.90
N TYR A 166 9.00 8.83 7.81
CA TYR A 166 7.63 9.31 7.73
C TYR A 166 6.81 8.45 6.79
N LEU A 167 5.58 8.10 7.19
CA LEU A 167 4.64 7.38 6.32
C LEU A 167 3.57 8.34 5.77
N ASN A 168 3.45 8.42 4.45
CA ASN A 168 2.32 9.04 3.77
C ASN A 168 1.17 8.02 3.67
N ALA A 169 0.16 8.18 4.52
CA ALA A 169 -1.01 7.30 4.56
C ALA A 169 -2.20 7.85 3.75
N THR A 170 -1.95 8.79 2.82
CA THR A 170 -3.02 9.43 2.04
C THR A 170 -3.42 8.62 0.80
N GLY A 171 -2.45 8.02 0.13
CA GLY A 171 -2.69 7.16 -1.04
C GLY A 171 -3.12 5.74 -0.65
N GLY A 172 -3.58 4.99 -1.65
CA GLY A 172 -4.07 3.61 -1.48
C GLY A 172 -5.51 3.50 -0.95
N PHE A 173 -5.97 2.27 -0.76
CA PHE A 173 -7.29 2.00 -0.17
C PHE A 173 -7.24 2.12 1.36
N LYS A 174 -8.36 2.51 1.98
CA LYS A 174 -8.45 2.72 3.45
C LYS A 174 -7.94 1.52 4.28
N PRO A 175 -8.23 0.25 3.95
CA PRO A 175 -7.66 -0.88 4.68
C PRO A 175 -6.14 -0.97 4.58
N GLU A 176 -5.58 -0.68 3.40
CA GLU A 176 -4.12 -0.70 3.16
C GLU A 176 -3.44 0.39 3.96
N ALA A 177 -3.98 1.62 3.96
CA ALA A 177 -3.47 2.72 4.76
C ALA A 177 -3.54 2.42 6.28
N GLY A 178 -4.64 1.83 6.75
CA GLY A 178 -4.78 1.43 8.16
C GLY A 178 -3.75 0.36 8.58
N ILE A 179 -3.55 -0.65 7.73
CA ILE A 179 -2.56 -1.70 7.97
C ILE A 179 -1.12 -1.19 7.86
N ALA A 180 -0.84 -0.25 6.95
CA ALA A 180 0.46 0.40 6.86
C ALA A 180 0.79 1.23 8.10
N LEU A 181 -0.19 1.94 8.66
CA LEU A 181 -0.04 2.65 9.94
C LEU A 181 0.27 1.68 11.08
N LEU A 182 -0.37 0.51 11.11
CA LEU A 182 -0.10 -0.54 12.09
C LEU A 182 1.32 -1.11 11.92
N ALA A 183 1.71 -1.45 10.68
CA ALA A 183 3.04 -1.95 10.34
C ALA A 183 4.14 -0.96 10.76
N ALA A 184 3.94 0.32 10.43
CA ALA A 184 4.80 1.38 10.88
C ALA A 184 4.85 1.42 12.42
N SER A 185 3.71 1.48 13.10
CA SER A 185 3.65 1.51 14.58
C SER A 185 4.41 0.35 15.26
N LEU A 186 4.47 -0.83 14.62
CA LEU A 186 5.23 -2.00 15.07
C LEU A 186 6.73 -1.92 14.75
N ALA A 187 7.10 -1.27 13.66
CA ALA A 187 8.47 -1.19 13.16
C ALA A 187 9.30 -0.04 13.76
N GLY A 188 8.63 0.94 14.39
CA GLY A 188 9.25 2.03 15.14
C GLY A 188 9.61 3.34 14.40
N PRO A 189 8.90 3.84 13.38
CA PRO A 189 9.09 5.17 12.82
C PRO A 189 8.31 6.24 13.60
N ILE A 190 8.68 7.51 13.37
CA ILE A 190 8.39 8.63 14.28
C ILE A 190 7.02 9.26 14.02
N ALA A 191 6.51 9.28 12.78
CA ALA A 191 5.19 9.82 12.48
C ALA A 191 4.62 9.35 11.13
N ALA A 192 3.30 9.41 11.00
CA ALA A 192 2.61 9.37 9.72
C ALA A 192 2.06 10.76 9.39
N TYR A 193 1.74 11.00 8.13
CA TYR A 193 0.95 12.15 7.73
C TYR A 193 -0.15 11.77 6.74
N TYR A 194 -1.24 12.51 6.82
CA TYR A 194 -2.44 12.28 6.06
C TYR A 194 -3.09 13.61 5.65
N LYS A 195 -3.56 13.71 4.41
CA LYS A 195 -4.35 14.86 3.95
C LYS A 195 -5.75 14.38 3.54
N HIS A 196 -6.77 14.75 4.31
CA HIS A 196 -8.16 14.49 3.92
C HIS A 196 -8.55 15.38 2.74
N GLU A 197 -9.43 14.91 1.86
CA GLU A 197 -9.87 15.66 0.65
C GLU A 197 -10.49 17.02 0.98
N SER A 198 -11.17 17.15 2.13
CA SER A 198 -11.76 18.41 2.59
C SER A 198 -10.82 19.31 3.40
N MET A 199 -9.60 18.83 3.71
CA MET A 199 -8.63 19.59 4.49
C MET A 199 -7.66 20.33 3.58
N ARG A 200 -7.26 21.52 4.01
CA ARG A 200 -6.30 22.36 3.26
C ARG A 200 -4.86 21.89 3.43
N GLU A 201 -4.53 21.31 4.57
CA GLU A 201 -3.15 20.96 4.95
C GLU A 201 -3.06 19.50 5.40
N ALA A 202 -1.87 18.92 5.24
CA ALA A 202 -1.58 17.59 5.77
C ALA A 202 -1.48 17.64 7.30
N VAL A 203 -2.03 16.63 7.96
CA VAL A 203 -2.00 16.48 9.42
C VAL A 203 -0.98 15.41 9.79
N MET A 204 -0.14 15.71 10.77
CA MET A 204 0.76 14.73 11.38
C MET A 204 -0.04 13.81 12.31
N LEU A 205 0.02 12.52 12.03
CA LEU A 205 -0.57 11.47 12.85
C LEU A 205 0.51 10.91 13.78
N PRO A 206 0.32 10.95 15.11
CA PRO A 206 1.24 10.31 16.03
C PRO A 206 1.13 8.79 15.82
N LEU A 207 2.27 8.14 15.59
CA LEU A 207 2.35 6.68 15.62
C LEU A 207 2.57 6.27 17.07
N ILE A 208 1.63 5.49 17.62
CA ILE A 208 1.78 4.92 18.96
C ILE A 208 2.75 3.76 18.83
N PRO A 209 3.91 3.75 19.52
CA PRO A 209 4.82 2.61 19.46
C PRO A 209 4.11 1.37 20.00
N LEU A 210 3.92 0.38 19.14
CA LEU A 210 3.28 -0.87 19.50
C LEU A 210 4.34 -1.93 19.72
N ASN A 211 4.23 -2.63 20.84
CA ASN A 211 5.00 -3.83 21.09
C ASN A 211 4.04 -4.99 21.29
N VAL A 212 4.35 -6.13 20.70
CA VAL A 212 3.51 -7.31 20.79
C VAL A 212 4.13 -8.29 21.76
N ASP A 213 3.30 -8.89 22.60
CA ASP A 213 3.70 -9.98 23.47
C ASP A 213 4.07 -11.21 22.61
N LYS A 214 5.37 -11.36 22.36
CA LYS A 214 5.93 -12.45 21.56
C LYS A 214 5.55 -13.82 22.12
N GLY A 215 5.53 -13.97 23.45
CA GLY A 215 5.18 -15.24 24.09
C GLY A 215 3.72 -15.61 23.78
N ARG A 216 2.82 -14.63 23.89
CA ARG A 216 1.40 -14.82 23.56
C ARG A 216 1.17 -15.12 22.09
N VAL A 217 1.84 -14.43 21.18
CA VAL A 217 1.74 -14.73 19.74
C VAL A 217 2.24 -16.13 19.44
N LEU A 218 3.41 -16.51 19.94
CA LEU A 218 3.98 -17.83 19.67
C LEU A 218 3.08 -18.94 20.18
N ALA A 219 2.47 -18.77 21.36
CA ALA A 219 1.47 -19.71 21.87
C ALA A 219 0.26 -19.83 20.94
N ILE A 220 -0.25 -18.71 20.43
CA ILE A 220 -1.37 -18.67 19.48
C ILE A 220 -1.00 -19.39 18.16
N VAL A 221 0.17 -19.06 17.58
CA VAL A 221 0.63 -19.67 16.32
C VAL A 221 0.81 -21.17 16.50
N ALA A 222 1.53 -21.61 17.53
CA ALA A 222 1.75 -23.03 17.80
C ALA A 222 0.43 -23.79 17.99
N LYS A 223 -0.57 -23.16 18.64
CA LYS A 223 -1.90 -23.73 18.79
C LYS A 223 -2.58 -23.89 17.43
N LEU A 224 -2.52 -22.88 16.57
CA LEU A 224 -3.18 -22.91 15.26
C LEU A 224 -2.49 -23.88 14.28
N GLU A 225 -1.16 -23.97 14.30
CA GLU A 225 -0.40 -24.99 13.56
C GLU A 225 -0.74 -26.40 14.03
N TYR A 226 -0.83 -26.62 15.35
CA TYR A 226 -1.28 -27.89 15.89
C TYR A 226 -2.67 -28.26 15.38
N LEU A 227 -3.62 -27.31 15.36
CA LEU A 227 -4.96 -27.56 14.82
C LEU A 227 -4.92 -27.90 13.33
N ALA A 228 -4.15 -27.15 12.52
CA ALA A 228 -4.03 -27.39 11.09
C ALA A 228 -3.51 -28.80 10.76
N HIS A 229 -2.55 -29.31 11.54
CA HIS A 229 -1.93 -30.62 11.29
C HIS A 229 -2.60 -31.80 12.00
N HIS A 230 -3.19 -31.58 13.18
CA HIS A 230 -3.63 -32.67 14.06
C HIS A 230 -5.13 -32.68 14.35
N LYS A 231 -5.85 -31.56 14.14
CA LYS A 231 -7.32 -31.49 14.23
C LYS A 231 -7.93 -31.11 12.86
N PRO A 232 -8.19 -32.09 11.98
CA PRO A 232 -8.71 -31.83 10.63
C PRO A 232 -10.12 -31.21 10.61
N LYS A 233 -10.84 -31.25 11.74
CA LYS A 233 -12.13 -30.59 11.95
C LYS A 233 -12.12 -29.91 13.31
N ILE A 234 -12.47 -28.63 13.33
CA ILE A 234 -12.59 -27.81 14.54
C ILE A 234 -14.00 -27.23 14.63
N ARG A 235 -14.53 -27.09 15.86
CA ARG A 235 -15.72 -26.28 16.11
C ARG A 235 -15.29 -24.93 16.68
N LEU A 236 -15.93 -23.86 16.23
CA LEU A 236 -15.63 -22.51 16.71
C LEU A 236 -16.04 -22.31 18.18
N ASP A 237 -16.97 -23.11 18.69
CA ASP A 237 -17.44 -23.09 20.08
C ASP A 237 -16.73 -24.12 21.00
N ASP A 238 -15.63 -24.75 20.55
CA ASP A 238 -14.84 -25.67 21.36
C ASP A 238 -14.25 -24.93 22.58
N PRO A 239 -14.63 -25.31 23.83
CA PRO A 239 -14.13 -24.66 25.05
C PRO A 239 -12.61 -24.72 25.20
N GLN A 240 -11.94 -25.70 24.57
CA GLN A 240 -10.49 -25.83 24.57
C GLN A 240 -9.78 -24.80 23.68
N LEU A 241 -10.54 -24.05 22.88
CA LEU A 241 -10.04 -23.07 21.91
C LEU A 241 -10.35 -21.62 22.30
N VAL A 242 -10.86 -21.38 23.52
CA VAL A 242 -11.33 -20.04 23.96
C VAL A 242 -10.29 -18.93 23.73
N GLU A 243 -9.00 -19.23 23.93
CA GLU A 243 -7.90 -18.26 23.78
C GLU A 243 -7.66 -17.83 22.33
N VAL A 244 -7.96 -18.71 21.37
CA VAL A 244 -7.81 -18.48 19.92
C VAL A 244 -9.16 -18.35 19.22
N GLN A 245 -10.27 -18.42 19.95
CA GLN A 245 -11.62 -18.49 19.41
C GLN A 245 -11.95 -17.28 18.53
N TRP A 246 -11.59 -16.07 18.97
CA TRP A 246 -11.79 -14.85 18.18
C TRP A 246 -11.00 -14.87 16.86
N ILE A 247 -9.80 -15.48 16.84
CA ILE A 247 -9.00 -15.67 15.63
C ILE A 247 -9.69 -16.66 14.71
N LEU A 248 -10.18 -17.78 15.25
CA LEU A 248 -10.91 -18.77 14.46
C LEU A 248 -12.19 -18.19 13.86
N TYR A 249 -12.93 -17.36 14.60
CA TYR A 249 -14.07 -16.61 14.07
C TYR A 249 -13.65 -15.69 12.93
N PHE A 250 -12.57 -14.92 13.12
CA PHE A 250 -12.06 -14.04 12.08
C PHE A 250 -11.63 -14.82 10.83
N LEU A 251 -10.89 -15.92 10.98
CA LEU A 251 -10.45 -16.79 9.89
C LEU A 251 -11.65 -17.46 9.17
N ALA A 252 -12.72 -17.80 9.90
CA ALA A 252 -13.95 -18.29 9.28
C ALA A 252 -14.64 -17.22 8.43
N GLN A 253 -14.76 -16.00 8.95
CA GLN A 253 -15.39 -14.88 8.24
C GLN A 253 -14.56 -14.40 7.04
N SER A 254 -13.24 -14.57 7.09
CA SER A 254 -12.33 -14.21 5.99
C SER A 254 -12.30 -15.25 4.86
N GLY A 255 -12.95 -16.40 5.03
CA GLY A 255 -12.86 -17.55 4.11
C GLY A 255 -11.54 -18.33 4.25
N ALA A 256 -10.70 -18.02 5.23
CA ALA A 256 -9.46 -18.74 5.49
C ALA A 256 -9.71 -20.08 6.22
N LEU A 257 -10.91 -20.30 6.76
CA LEU A 257 -11.38 -21.63 7.16
C LEU A 257 -12.45 -22.14 6.17
N GLU A 258 -12.33 -23.40 5.77
CA GLU A 258 -13.31 -24.09 4.96
C GLU A 258 -14.43 -24.62 5.88
N SER A 259 -15.68 -24.23 5.61
CA SER A 259 -16.85 -24.76 6.32
C SER A 259 -17.12 -26.19 5.87
N LEU A 260 -17.21 -27.12 6.82
CA LEU A 260 -17.55 -28.52 6.58
C LEU A 260 -19.04 -28.82 6.85
N GLY A 261 -19.83 -27.81 7.19
CA GLY A 261 -21.20 -27.96 7.67
C GLY A 261 -21.30 -28.22 9.17
N GLU A 262 -22.51 -28.09 9.73
CA GLU A 262 -22.83 -28.38 11.14
C GLU A 262 -21.95 -27.65 12.18
N GLY A 263 -21.42 -26.47 11.83
CA GLY A 263 -20.54 -25.68 12.69
C GLY A 263 -19.08 -26.16 12.74
N TYR A 264 -18.69 -27.11 11.89
CA TYR A 264 -17.32 -27.57 11.74
C TYR A 264 -16.58 -26.81 10.65
N TYR A 265 -15.29 -26.58 10.91
CA TYR A 265 -14.38 -25.88 10.02
C TYR A 265 -13.07 -26.67 9.87
N LYS A 266 -12.40 -26.46 8.74
CA LYS A 266 -11.05 -26.94 8.46
C LYS A 266 -10.14 -25.75 8.18
N VAL A 267 -8.93 -25.77 8.76
CA VAL A 267 -7.89 -24.78 8.46
C VAL A 267 -7.40 -25.01 7.03
N THR A 268 -7.51 -23.99 6.18
CA THR A 268 -7.01 -24.06 4.79
C THR A 268 -5.51 -23.77 4.73
N ASP A 269 -4.87 -24.10 3.61
CA ASP A 269 -3.46 -23.76 3.37
C ASP A 269 -3.22 -22.23 3.40
N CYS A 270 -4.21 -21.43 3.00
CA CYS A 270 -4.17 -19.97 3.09
C CYS A 270 -4.11 -19.48 4.54
N ALA A 271 -4.88 -20.10 5.45
CA ALA A 271 -4.76 -19.80 6.88
C ALA A 271 -3.38 -20.18 7.42
N ALA A 272 -2.78 -21.29 6.95
CA ALA A 272 -1.43 -21.67 7.34
C ALA A 272 -0.35 -20.67 6.86
N GLU A 273 -0.51 -20.09 5.66
CA GLU A 273 0.35 -19.01 5.16
C GLU A 273 0.24 -17.74 6.03
N ILE A 274 -0.98 -17.32 6.39
CA ILE A 274 -1.23 -16.17 7.28
C ILE A 274 -0.55 -16.39 8.64
N LEU A 275 -0.64 -17.60 9.19
CA LEU A 275 -0.05 -17.94 10.50
C LEU A 275 1.48 -17.96 10.46
N THR A 276 2.05 -18.51 9.38
CA THR A 276 3.50 -18.49 9.14
C THR A 276 4.03 -17.07 9.08
N LEU A 277 3.29 -16.17 8.44
CA LEU A 277 3.69 -14.79 8.28
C LEU A 277 3.57 -13.98 9.57
N VAL A 278 2.48 -14.16 10.30
CA VAL A 278 2.33 -13.68 11.68
C VAL A 278 3.56 -14.10 12.48
N SER A 279 3.90 -15.40 12.47
CA SER A 279 5.09 -15.91 13.15
C SER A 279 6.38 -15.19 12.73
N LYS A 280 6.62 -14.99 11.43
CA LYS A 280 7.81 -14.28 10.91
C LYS A 280 7.88 -12.82 11.33
N LEU A 281 6.77 -12.09 11.25
CA LEU A 281 6.65 -10.70 11.71
C LEU A 281 7.02 -10.57 13.18
N TYR A 282 6.55 -11.50 14.02
CA TYR A 282 6.71 -11.43 15.47
C TYR A 282 8.03 -12.00 16.00
N LEU A 283 8.60 -12.98 15.30
CA LEU A 283 9.94 -13.49 15.58
C LEU A 283 11.06 -12.51 15.18
N GLY A 284 10.72 -11.40 14.50
CA GLY A 284 11.70 -10.44 14.02
C GLY A 284 12.60 -11.02 12.93
N MET A 285 12.11 -12.03 12.21
CA MET A 285 12.81 -12.67 11.10
C MET A 285 12.62 -11.92 9.76
N LEU A 286 12.11 -10.68 9.82
CA LEU A 286 11.97 -9.70 8.75
C LEU A 286 12.80 -8.45 9.03
#